data_AF-A0A6N8BTH7-F1
#
_entry.id   AF-A0A6N8BTH7-F1
#
_cell.length_a   1.000
_cell.length_b   1.000
_cell.length_c   1.000
_cell.angle_alpha   90.00
_cell.angle_beta   90.00
_cell.angle_gamma   90.00
#
_symmetry.space_group_name_H-M   'P 1'
#
loop_
_entity.id
_entity.type
_entity.pdbx_description
1 polymer ?
#
loop_
_entity_poly.entity_id
_entity_poly.type
_entity_poly.pdbx_seq_one_letter_code
_entity_poly.pdbx_strand_id
1 'polypeptide(L)'
;MFPRSTNKPTQAQLVFPLLETVRDMGNKARASDVANELAKRFGVPYEVVTETVSTGDGQEVNLWQRHVRFARQKALAMGYLTSAGRGQWTLTDEGREGIGQSAGAIVVTVITDIAGRPCGAHIDLSVGLPTIHTLKLGDAKDMAWIDSDQIPLIVTSCPYHDLKAYPSSPGQLSDAGSYEEFLEALDACWAECYRVLAPGGRLACNVGDVLRSRRKAVGGSHHVLPLHADILVRSRQLGFQALNGIMWSKKTNVAYESGGNGILGKPGQPNGVIKSELEHIRKRHPVPIFRFLRA
;
A
#
# COMPACT_ATOMS: atom_id res chain seq x y z
N MET A 1 14.23 -21.81 -30.17
CA MET A 1 14.26 -21.74 -28.69
C MET A 1 13.91 -20.30 -28.32
N PHE A 2 12.76 -20.04 -27.69
CA PHE A 2 12.48 -18.69 -27.19
C PHE A 2 13.49 -18.37 -26.07
N PRO A 3 14.06 -17.15 -26.03
CA PRO A 3 15.02 -16.80 -24.99
C PRO A 3 14.36 -16.88 -23.61
N ARG A 4 15.07 -17.43 -22.62
CA ARG A 4 14.55 -17.61 -21.24
C ARG A 4 14.30 -16.27 -20.52
N SER A 5 14.65 -15.16 -21.17
CA SER A 5 14.65 -13.78 -20.70
C SER A 5 13.28 -13.10 -20.47
N THR A 6 12.17 -13.84 -20.30
CA THR A 6 10.83 -13.25 -20.10
C THR A 6 10.61 -12.64 -18.70
N ASN A 7 11.43 -13.01 -17.71
CA ASN A 7 11.34 -12.52 -16.32
C ASN A 7 12.42 -11.49 -15.96
N LYS A 8 12.67 -10.50 -16.83
CA LYS A 8 13.62 -9.41 -16.53
C LYS A 8 12.94 -8.04 -16.67
N PRO A 9 13.37 -7.02 -15.90
CA PRO A 9 12.82 -5.67 -15.99
C PRO A 9 12.96 -5.10 -17.40
N THR A 10 12.02 -4.27 -17.84
CA THR A 10 12.13 -3.52 -19.10
C THR A 10 13.28 -2.50 -19.04
N GLN A 11 13.76 -2.05 -20.21
CA GLN A 11 14.82 -1.04 -20.26
C GLN A 11 14.44 0.27 -19.56
N ALA A 12 13.16 0.65 -19.60
CA ALA A 12 12.66 1.84 -18.92
C ALA A 12 12.68 1.68 -17.40
N GLN A 13 12.28 0.51 -16.89
CA GLN A 13 12.33 0.18 -15.46
C GLN A 13 13.75 0.13 -14.90
N LEU A 14 14.78 -0.04 -15.75
CA LEU A 14 16.18 -0.09 -15.31
C LEU A 14 16.82 1.28 -15.15
N VAL A 15 16.32 2.35 -15.78
CA VAL A 15 17.04 3.64 -15.84
C VAL A 15 17.30 4.20 -14.44
N PHE A 16 16.26 4.40 -13.62
CA PHE A 16 16.45 4.97 -12.28
C PHE A 16 17.17 4.04 -11.31
N PRO A 17 16.83 2.74 -11.20
CA PRO A 17 17.59 1.81 -10.37
C PRO A 17 19.08 1.72 -10.74
N LEU A 18 19.41 1.89 -12.02
CA LEU A 18 20.79 2.00 -12.49
C LEU A 18 21.47 3.26 -11.96
N LEU A 19 20.81 4.42 -12.01
CA LEU A 19 21.34 5.68 -11.45
C LEU A 19 21.57 5.56 -9.93
N GLU A 20 20.60 4.98 -9.22
CA GLU A 20 20.73 4.72 -7.77
C GLU A 20 21.89 3.79 -7.48
N THR A 21 22.06 2.72 -8.26
CA THR A 21 23.20 1.80 -8.11
C THR A 21 24.53 2.53 -8.30
N VAL A 22 24.65 3.40 -9.32
CA VAL A 22 25.86 4.21 -9.53
C VAL A 22 26.09 5.18 -8.36
N ARG A 23 25.03 5.79 -7.82
CA ARG A 23 25.10 6.66 -6.63
C ARG A 23 25.62 5.90 -5.42
N ASP A 24 25.03 4.74 -5.14
CA ASP A 24 25.36 3.91 -3.97
C ASP A 24 26.81 3.36 -4.07
N MET A 25 27.34 3.23 -5.29
CA MET A 25 28.75 2.92 -5.58
C MET A 25 29.70 4.14 -5.56
N GLY A 26 29.27 5.28 -5.02
CA GLY A 26 30.11 6.49 -4.90
C GLY A 26 30.08 7.39 -6.15
N ASN A 27 28.95 7.45 -6.85
CA ASN A 27 28.70 8.24 -8.07
C ASN A 27 29.53 7.86 -9.30
N LYS A 28 30.38 6.85 -9.21
CA LYS A 28 31.23 6.39 -10.30
C LYS A 28 31.42 4.87 -10.25
N ALA A 29 31.03 4.16 -11.31
CA ALA A 29 31.09 2.70 -11.33
C ALA A 29 31.41 2.13 -12.71
N ARG A 30 31.93 0.90 -12.78
CA ARG A 30 32.12 0.18 -14.05
C ARG A 30 30.80 -0.46 -14.49
N ALA A 31 30.58 -0.52 -15.79
CA ALA A 31 29.38 -1.10 -16.40
C ALA A 31 29.08 -2.52 -15.92
N SER A 32 30.12 -3.37 -15.82
CA SER A 32 30.01 -4.75 -15.34
C SER A 32 29.50 -4.82 -13.91
N ASP A 33 30.03 -3.95 -13.06
CA ASP A 33 29.78 -3.95 -11.61
C ASP A 33 28.35 -3.46 -11.34
N VAL A 34 27.92 -2.41 -12.06
CA VAL A 34 26.53 -1.93 -12.01
C VAL A 34 25.56 -3.01 -12.49
N ALA A 35 25.88 -3.72 -13.58
CA ALA A 35 25.01 -4.79 -14.07
C ALA A 35 24.92 -5.96 -13.07
N ASN A 36 26.01 -6.31 -12.38
CA ASN A 36 26.01 -7.35 -11.35
C ASN A 36 25.18 -6.93 -10.13
N GLU A 37 25.33 -5.68 -9.69
CA GLU A 37 24.58 -5.19 -8.53
C GLU A 37 23.09 -5.01 -8.85
N LEU A 38 22.75 -4.57 -10.05
CA LEU A 38 21.37 -4.57 -10.55
C LEU A 38 20.78 -5.99 -10.58
N ALA A 39 21.54 -7.00 -11.00
CA ALA A 39 21.04 -8.37 -11.00
C ALA A 39 20.66 -8.84 -9.59
N LYS A 40 21.51 -8.56 -8.59
CA LYS A 40 21.19 -8.85 -7.18
C LYS A 40 19.97 -8.07 -6.71
N ARG A 41 19.92 -6.77 -7.02
CA ARG A 41 18.86 -5.86 -6.60
C ARG A 41 17.48 -6.28 -7.11
N PHE A 42 17.42 -6.81 -8.32
CA PHE A 42 16.20 -7.31 -8.96
C PHE A 42 15.94 -8.81 -8.73
N GLY A 43 16.80 -9.51 -7.98
CA GLY A 43 16.68 -10.95 -7.77
C GLY A 43 16.70 -11.75 -9.08
N VAL A 44 17.45 -11.29 -10.09
CA VAL A 44 17.47 -11.92 -11.42
C VAL A 44 18.12 -13.31 -11.31
N PRO A 45 17.45 -14.38 -11.79
CA PRO A 45 18.00 -15.74 -11.72
C PRO A 45 19.36 -15.87 -12.40
N TYR A 46 20.22 -16.73 -11.85
CA TYR A 46 21.59 -16.93 -12.33
C TYR A 46 21.63 -17.27 -13.83
N GLU A 47 20.74 -18.15 -14.28
CA GLU A 47 20.66 -18.55 -15.68
C GLU A 47 20.38 -17.39 -16.65
N VAL A 48 19.65 -16.36 -16.20
CA VAL A 48 19.36 -15.16 -17.00
C VAL A 48 20.56 -14.22 -17.01
N VAL A 49 21.26 -14.10 -15.87
CA VAL A 49 22.47 -13.27 -15.76
C VAL A 49 23.61 -13.82 -16.62
N THR A 50 23.72 -15.14 -16.77
CA THR A 50 24.77 -15.79 -17.55
C THR A 50 24.41 -16.07 -19.01
N GLU A 51 23.18 -15.81 -19.45
CA GLU A 51 22.73 -16.12 -20.82
C GLU A 51 23.55 -15.36 -21.88
N THR A 52 24.11 -16.10 -22.83
CA THR A 52 24.88 -15.56 -23.97
C THR A 52 24.24 -15.92 -25.30
N VAL A 53 24.47 -15.10 -26.32
CA VAL A 53 24.11 -15.38 -27.70
C VAL A 53 25.26 -15.06 -28.65
N SER A 54 25.47 -15.89 -29.67
CA SER A 54 26.37 -15.58 -30.78
C SER A 54 25.67 -14.63 -31.76
N THR A 55 26.29 -13.50 -32.06
CA THR A 55 25.81 -12.58 -33.09
C THR A 55 26.19 -13.09 -34.49
N GLY A 56 25.57 -12.54 -35.55
CA GLY A 56 25.91 -12.88 -36.93
C GLY A 56 27.38 -12.67 -37.29
N ASP A 57 28.09 -11.83 -36.53
CA ASP A 57 29.52 -11.54 -36.67
C ASP A 57 30.42 -12.49 -35.85
N GLY A 58 29.85 -13.55 -35.26
CA GLY A 58 30.57 -14.55 -34.48
C GLY A 58 30.96 -14.13 -33.06
N GLN A 59 30.55 -12.94 -32.59
CA GLN A 59 30.83 -12.50 -31.21
C GLN A 59 29.84 -13.09 -30.21
N GLU A 60 30.33 -13.56 -29.07
CA GLU A 60 29.47 -13.91 -27.94
C GLU A 60 29.10 -12.67 -27.12
N VAL A 61 27.81 -12.47 -26.91
CA VAL A 61 27.28 -11.34 -26.16
C VAL A 61 26.40 -11.82 -25.03
N ASN A 62 26.72 -11.42 -23.79
CA ASN A 62 25.86 -11.63 -22.63
C ASN A 62 24.62 -10.75 -22.72
N LEU A 63 23.44 -11.38 -22.65
CA LEU A 63 22.16 -10.73 -22.88
C LEU A 63 21.78 -9.75 -21.77
N TRP A 64 22.05 -10.09 -20.50
CA TRP A 64 21.80 -9.21 -19.35
C TRP A 64 22.67 -7.95 -19.41
N GLN A 65 23.98 -8.13 -19.60
CA GLN A 65 24.94 -7.03 -19.74
C GLN A 65 24.58 -6.12 -20.92
N ARG A 66 24.13 -6.69 -22.05
CA ARG A 66 23.63 -5.91 -23.19
C ARG A 66 22.38 -5.12 -22.83
N HIS A 67 21.44 -5.73 -22.10
CA HIS A 67 20.20 -5.08 -21.67
C HIS A 67 20.45 -3.89 -20.73
N VAL A 68 21.36 -4.03 -19.75
CA VAL A 68 21.77 -2.93 -18.87
C VAL A 68 22.49 -1.82 -19.66
N ARG A 69 23.32 -2.17 -20.66
CA ARG A 69 23.96 -1.17 -21.54
C ARG A 69 22.95 -0.34 -22.32
N PHE A 70 21.83 -0.93 -22.76
CA PHE A 70 20.77 -0.16 -23.41
C PHE A 70 20.06 0.80 -22.45
N ALA A 71 19.78 0.37 -21.22
CA ALA A 71 19.26 1.28 -20.18
C ALA A 71 20.23 2.46 -19.93
N ARG A 72 21.55 2.19 -19.92
CA ARG A 72 22.58 3.22 -19.83
C ARG A 72 22.58 4.17 -21.03
N GLN A 73 22.40 3.69 -22.26
CA GLN A 73 22.29 4.59 -23.42
C GLN A 73 21.13 5.57 -23.27
N LYS A 74 19.99 5.11 -22.74
CA LYS A 74 18.86 5.98 -22.42
C LYS A 74 19.21 6.99 -21.32
N ALA A 75 19.88 6.56 -20.25
CA ALA A 75 20.34 7.45 -19.18
C ALA A 75 21.33 8.53 -19.67
N LEU A 76 22.23 8.18 -20.60
CA LEU A 76 23.12 9.14 -21.26
C LEU A 76 22.33 10.15 -22.10
N ALA A 77 21.37 9.68 -22.90
CA ALA A 77 20.53 10.54 -23.74
C ALA A 77 19.66 11.51 -22.91
N MET A 78 19.29 11.10 -21.69
CA MET A 78 18.56 11.93 -20.73
C MET A 78 19.47 12.86 -19.91
N GLY A 79 20.79 12.81 -20.11
CA GLY A 79 21.75 13.64 -19.38
C GLY A 79 22.01 13.21 -17.94
N TYR A 80 21.56 12.02 -17.52
CA TYR A 80 21.71 11.53 -16.14
C TYR A 80 23.06 10.86 -15.85
N LEU A 81 23.76 10.42 -16.89
CA LEU A 81 25.10 9.84 -16.79
C LEU A 81 26.05 10.52 -17.76
N THR A 82 27.34 10.44 -17.45
CA THR A 82 28.44 10.73 -18.39
C THR A 82 29.39 9.55 -18.52
N SER A 83 30.20 9.56 -19.57
CA SER A 83 31.30 8.62 -19.76
C SER A 83 32.60 9.23 -19.22
N ALA A 84 33.20 8.62 -18.20
CA ALA A 84 34.47 9.06 -17.62
C ALA A 84 35.67 8.19 -18.03
N GLY A 85 35.52 7.38 -19.09
CA GLY A 85 36.53 6.45 -19.59
C GLY A 85 35.91 5.16 -20.14
N ARG A 86 36.76 4.22 -20.56
CA ARG A 86 36.31 2.95 -21.17
C ARG A 86 35.50 2.12 -20.16
N GLY A 87 34.18 2.07 -20.34
CA GLY A 87 33.27 1.27 -19.51
C GLY A 87 32.96 1.86 -18.13
N GLN A 88 33.34 3.10 -17.86
CA GLN A 88 33.09 3.76 -16.57
C GLN A 88 31.97 4.80 -16.69
N TRP A 89 31.00 4.73 -15.77
CA TRP A 89 29.82 5.59 -15.72
C TRP A 89 29.93 6.54 -14.55
N THR A 90 29.59 7.80 -14.75
CA THR A 90 29.57 8.82 -13.70
C THR A 90 28.21 9.47 -13.65
N LEU A 91 27.66 9.63 -12.46
CA LEU A 91 26.37 10.28 -12.24
C LEU A 91 26.49 11.80 -12.37
N THR A 92 25.63 12.42 -13.18
CA THR A 92 25.58 13.88 -13.32
C THR A 92 24.81 14.52 -12.17
N ASP A 93 24.80 15.85 -12.13
CA ASP A 93 24.03 16.63 -11.17
C ASP A 93 22.53 16.48 -11.50
N GLU A 94 22.17 16.55 -12.78
CA GLU A 94 20.81 16.28 -13.28
C GLU A 94 20.35 14.86 -12.97
N GLY A 95 21.26 13.88 -13.00
CA GLY A 95 20.98 12.50 -12.58
C GLY A 95 20.68 12.39 -11.10
N ARG A 96 21.42 13.13 -10.24
CA ARG A 96 21.18 13.16 -8.79
C ARG A 96 19.86 13.84 -8.45
N GLU A 97 19.57 14.98 -9.08
CA GLU A 97 18.30 15.68 -8.92
C GLU A 97 17.14 14.85 -9.45
N GLY A 98 17.32 14.20 -10.61
CA GLY A 98 16.33 13.31 -11.21
C GLY A 98 15.94 12.15 -10.29
N ILE A 99 16.91 11.54 -9.59
CA ILE A 99 16.60 10.53 -8.55
C ILE A 99 15.75 11.15 -7.44
N GLY A 100 16.14 12.33 -6.92
CA GLY A 100 15.44 12.99 -5.81
C GLY A 100 14.03 13.48 -6.14
N GLN A 101 13.77 13.86 -7.40
CA GLN A 101 12.48 14.36 -7.88
C GLN A 101 11.58 13.27 -8.47
N SER A 102 12.13 12.07 -8.71
CA SER A 102 11.37 10.98 -9.30
C SER A 102 10.27 10.51 -8.35
N ALA A 103 9.02 10.86 -8.66
CA ALA A 103 7.87 10.21 -8.07
C ALA A 103 7.80 8.79 -8.66
N GLY A 104 7.85 7.77 -7.80
CA GLY A 104 7.69 6.38 -8.24
C GLY A 104 6.43 6.25 -9.10
N ALA A 105 6.56 5.92 -10.39
CA ALA A 105 5.39 5.64 -11.20
C ALA A 105 4.91 4.24 -10.82
N ILE A 106 3.70 4.17 -10.28
CA ILE A 106 3.06 2.93 -9.87
C ILE A 106 2.52 2.24 -11.14
N VAL A 107 3.11 1.12 -11.53
CA VAL A 107 2.60 0.24 -12.58
C VAL A 107 1.83 -0.89 -11.91
N VAL A 108 0.50 -0.90 -12.05
CA VAL A 108 -0.36 -1.96 -11.50
C VAL A 108 -0.71 -2.97 -12.59
N THR A 109 -0.21 -4.20 -12.48
CA THR A 109 -0.64 -5.34 -13.31
C THR A 109 -1.72 -6.13 -12.59
N VAL A 110 -2.98 -5.97 -13.00
CA VAL A 110 -4.11 -6.70 -12.43
C VAL A 110 -4.09 -8.16 -12.90
N ILE A 111 -4.12 -9.09 -11.95
CA ILE A 111 -4.26 -10.54 -12.17
C ILE A 111 -5.75 -10.85 -12.16
N THR A 112 -6.22 -11.60 -13.15
CA THR A 112 -7.63 -11.99 -13.28
C THR A 112 -7.82 -13.49 -13.16
N ASP A 113 -9.00 -13.93 -12.68
CA ASP A 113 -9.42 -15.32 -12.78
C ASP A 113 -9.76 -15.74 -14.23
N ILE A 114 -10.16 -17.00 -14.43
CA ILE A 114 -10.56 -17.53 -15.74
C ILE A 114 -11.76 -16.80 -16.37
N ALA A 115 -12.53 -16.06 -15.58
CA ALA A 115 -13.67 -15.25 -16.01
C ALA A 115 -13.30 -13.77 -16.22
N GLY A 116 -12.01 -13.41 -16.13
CA GLY A 116 -11.53 -12.04 -16.30
C GLY A 116 -11.77 -11.13 -15.11
N ARG A 117 -12.19 -11.67 -13.95
CA ARG A 117 -12.42 -10.86 -12.74
C ARG A 117 -11.11 -10.63 -12.00
N PRO A 118 -10.78 -9.40 -11.58
CA PRO A 118 -9.60 -9.12 -10.77
C PRO A 118 -9.56 -10.00 -9.52
N CYS A 119 -8.54 -10.84 -9.41
CA CYS A 119 -8.30 -11.69 -8.24
C CYS A 119 -7.00 -11.34 -7.53
N GLY A 120 -6.13 -10.57 -8.20
CA GLY A 120 -4.98 -9.94 -7.59
C GLY A 120 -4.38 -8.81 -8.42
N ALA A 121 -3.23 -8.30 -8.01
CA ALA A 121 -2.48 -7.29 -8.76
C ALA A 121 -1.03 -7.25 -8.28
N HIS A 122 -0.09 -7.16 -9.22
CA HIS A 122 1.29 -6.78 -8.95
C HIS A 122 1.42 -5.26 -9.09
N ILE A 123 2.19 -4.62 -8.22
CA ILE A 123 2.42 -3.17 -8.29
C ILE A 123 3.93 -2.95 -8.36
N ASP A 124 4.45 -2.54 -9.51
CA ASP A 124 5.84 -2.13 -9.65
C ASP A 124 5.95 -0.62 -9.44
N LEU A 125 6.87 -0.19 -8.60
CA LEU A 125 7.34 1.19 -8.61
C LEU A 125 8.39 1.30 -9.72
N SER A 126 8.19 2.22 -10.68
CA SER A 126 9.11 2.46 -11.80
C SER A 126 10.48 3.00 -11.37
N VAL A 127 10.61 3.36 -10.09
CA VAL A 127 11.79 3.92 -9.45
C VAL A 127 11.94 3.22 -8.10
N GLY A 128 13.12 2.66 -7.80
CA GLY A 128 13.41 1.98 -6.54
C GLY A 128 13.56 0.45 -6.64
N LEU A 129 13.56 -0.22 -5.50
CA LEU A 129 13.54 -1.68 -5.42
C LEU A 129 12.19 -2.21 -5.94
N PRO A 130 12.17 -3.24 -6.80
CA PRO A 130 10.92 -3.93 -7.15
C PRO A 130 10.26 -4.45 -5.89
N THR A 131 8.96 -4.21 -5.76
CA THR A 131 8.16 -4.73 -4.66
C THR A 131 7.08 -5.63 -5.25
N ILE A 132 6.85 -6.78 -4.61
CA ILE A 132 5.72 -7.63 -4.95
C ILE A 132 4.55 -7.18 -4.10
N HIS A 133 3.49 -6.73 -4.74
CA HIS A 133 2.22 -6.45 -4.10
C HIS A 133 1.25 -7.54 -4.51
N THR A 134 0.35 -7.92 -3.60
CA THR A 134 -0.66 -8.94 -3.83
C THR A 134 -1.99 -8.37 -3.40
N LEU A 135 -2.93 -8.28 -4.34
CA LEU A 135 -4.35 -8.10 -4.03
C LEU A 135 -4.97 -9.49 -3.93
N LYS A 136 -5.85 -9.71 -2.95
CA LYS A 136 -6.57 -10.97 -2.79
C LYS A 136 -8.06 -10.67 -2.79
N LEU A 137 -8.78 -11.24 -3.75
CA LEU A 137 -10.24 -11.28 -3.68
C LEU A 137 -10.65 -12.39 -2.69
N GLY A 138 -11.25 -12.00 -1.57
CA GLY A 138 -11.66 -12.91 -0.51
C GLY A 138 -12.44 -12.20 0.59
N ASP A 139 -12.96 -12.97 1.54
CA ASP A 139 -13.62 -12.45 2.73
C ASP A 139 -12.57 -11.98 3.74
N ALA A 140 -12.67 -10.74 4.22
CA ALA A 140 -11.72 -10.20 5.21
C ALA A 140 -11.79 -10.90 6.58
N LYS A 141 -12.83 -11.70 6.83
CA LYS A 141 -12.93 -12.60 8.00
C LYS A 141 -12.07 -13.86 7.86
N ASP A 142 -11.47 -14.09 6.70
CA ASP A 142 -10.55 -15.21 6.43
C ASP A 142 -9.28 -14.70 5.72
N MET A 143 -8.21 -14.54 6.51
CA MET A 143 -6.87 -14.20 6.02
C MET A 143 -5.92 -15.39 6.11
N ALA A 144 -6.41 -16.64 6.01
CA ALA A 144 -5.58 -17.85 6.14
C ALA A 144 -4.44 -17.96 5.11
N TRP A 145 -4.48 -17.16 4.05
CA TRP A 145 -3.39 -17.04 3.07
C TRP A 145 -2.18 -16.23 3.58
N ILE A 146 -2.31 -15.60 4.75
CA ILE A 146 -1.23 -14.90 5.46
C ILE A 146 -0.96 -15.65 6.76
N ASP A 147 0.29 -16.07 6.95
CA ASP A 147 0.74 -16.66 8.20
C ASP A 147 0.63 -15.66 9.36
N SER A 148 0.55 -16.19 10.58
CA SER A 148 0.54 -15.37 11.78
C SER A 148 1.84 -14.57 11.94
N ASP A 149 1.76 -13.43 12.62
CA ASP A 149 2.92 -12.62 13.00
C ASP A 149 3.78 -12.08 11.84
N GLN A 150 3.25 -11.96 10.61
CA GLN A 150 4.01 -11.54 9.43
C GLN A 150 3.89 -10.04 9.11
N ILE A 151 2.77 -9.40 9.47
CA ILE A 151 2.42 -8.07 8.96
C ILE A 151 2.84 -6.99 9.96
N PRO A 152 3.74 -6.05 9.61
CA PRO A 152 4.16 -5.00 10.54
C PRO A 152 3.13 -3.86 10.67
N LEU A 153 2.35 -3.62 9.61
CA LEU A 153 1.40 -2.50 9.54
C LEU A 153 0.17 -2.88 8.73
N ILE A 154 -1.01 -2.63 9.30
CA ILE A 154 -2.30 -2.70 8.62
C ILE A 154 -2.86 -1.27 8.56
N VAL A 155 -3.26 -0.81 7.38
CA VAL A 155 -3.99 0.46 7.21
C VAL A 155 -5.29 0.17 6.47
N THR A 156 -6.41 0.60 7.04
CA THR A 156 -7.73 0.30 6.47
C THR A 156 -8.76 1.36 6.87
N SER A 157 -9.94 1.31 6.26
CA SER A 157 -11.17 1.93 6.74
C SER A 157 -12.26 0.86 6.78
N CYS A 158 -12.99 0.73 7.89
CA CYS A 158 -14.06 -0.26 7.96
C CYS A 158 -15.22 0.13 7.01
N PRO A 159 -15.98 -0.86 6.48
CA PRO A 159 -17.26 -0.56 5.85
C PRO A 159 -18.19 0.12 6.87
N TYR A 160 -19.16 0.88 6.38
CA TYR A 160 -20.16 1.53 7.24
C TYR A 160 -21.48 0.78 7.21
N HIS A 161 -22.03 0.47 8.39
CA HIS A 161 -23.35 -0.13 8.54
C HIS A 161 -24.44 0.82 7.99
N ASP A 162 -25.18 0.39 6.96
CA ASP A 162 -26.36 1.10 6.42
C ASP A 162 -26.16 2.62 6.18
N LEU A 163 -24.95 3.04 5.79
CA LEU A 163 -24.66 4.44 5.47
C LEU A 163 -24.51 4.66 3.96
N LYS A 164 -23.87 3.72 3.28
CA LYS A 164 -23.61 3.74 1.84
C LYS A 164 -24.01 2.38 1.26
N ALA A 165 -24.65 2.38 0.09
CA ALA A 165 -24.86 1.17 -0.68
C ALA A 165 -23.51 0.72 -1.26
N TYR A 166 -22.97 -0.38 -0.73
CA TYR A 166 -21.86 -1.08 -1.34
C TYR A 166 -22.41 -2.05 -2.40
N PRO A 167 -21.62 -2.44 -3.42
CA PRO A 167 -22.03 -3.50 -4.33
C PRO A 167 -22.42 -4.75 -3.55
N SER A 168 -23.62 -5.27 -3.80
CA SER A 168 -24.14 -6.43 -3.08
C SER A 168 -23.32 -7.66 -3.43
N SER A 169 -22.86 -8.35 -2.40
CA SER A 169 -22.16 -9.62 -2.50
C SER A 169 -22.48 -10.47 -1.27
N PRO A 170 -22.49 -11.82 -1.38
CA PRO A 170 -22.63 -12.68 -0.20
C PRO A 170 -21.60 -12.30 0.88
N GLY A 171 -22.07 -12.12 2.12
CA GLY A 171 -21.22 -11.75 3.26
C GLY A 171 -20.84 -10.26 3.36
N GLN A 172 -21.49 -9.38 2.60
CA GLN A 172 -21.30 -7.93 2.69
C GLN A 172 -21.68 -7.40 4.08
N LEU A 173 -20.72 -6.81 4.78
CA LEU A 173 -20.88 -6.33 6.16
C LEU A 173 -21.87 -5.16 6.28
N SER A 174 -22.00 -4.32 5.25
CA SER A 174 -22.96 -3.20 5.29
C SER A 174 -24.42 -3.65 5.35
N ASP A 175 -24.69 -4.90 4.97
CA ASP A 175 -26.04 -5.47 4.81
C ASP A 175 -26.46 -6.30 6.03
N ALA A 176 -25.67 -6.24 7.12
CA ALA A 176 -26.02 -6.88 8.39
C ALA A 176 -27.39 -6.40 8.89
N GLY A 177 -28.16 -7.29 9.53
CA GLY A 177 -29.53 -7.00 9.97
C GLY A 177 -29.59 -6.03 11.13
N SER A 178 -28.53 -5.96 11.94
CA SER A 178 -28.41 -5.01 13.04
C SER A 178 -27.00 -4.44 13.18
N TYR A 179 -26.90 -3.34 13.93
CA TYR A 179 -25.60 -2.73 14.25
C TYR A 179 -24.71 -3.66 15.08
N GLU A 180 -25.30 -4.47 15.95
CA GLU A 180 -24.56 -5.42 16.78
C GLU A 180 -23.99 -6.56 15.94
N GLU A 181 -24.80 -7.15 15.06
CA GLU A 181 -24.35 -8.17 14.09
C GLU A 181 -23.21 -7.62 13.20
N PHE A 182 -23.31 -6.35 12.80
CA PHE A 182 -22.25 -5.68 12.07
C PHE A 182 -20.96 -5.57 12.88
N LEU A 183 -21.03 -5.19 14.16
CA LEU A 183 -19.87 -5.10 15.04
C LEU A 183 -19.24 -6.48 15.31
N GLU A 184 -20.05 -7.52 15.51
CA GLU A 184 -19.57 -8.90 15.66
C GLU A 184 -18.83 -9.38 14.40
N ALA A 185 -19.38 -9.07 13.22
CA ALA A 185 -18.75 -9.43 11.96
C ALA A 185 -17.46 -8.62 11.70
N LEU A 186 -17.38 -7.37 12.20
CA LEU A 186 -16.14 -6.62 12.24
C LEU A 186 -15.12 -7.22 13.22
N ASP A 187 -15.57 -7.72 14.38
CA ASP A 187 -14.69 -8.36 15.36
C ASP A 187 -14.00 -9.59 14.79
N ALA A 188 -14.67 -10.37 13.92
CA ALA A 188 -14.04 -11.45 13.16
C ALA A 188 -12.91 -10.96 12.24
N CYS A 189 -13.11 -9.84 11.52
CA CYS A 189 -12.04 -9.21 10.73
C CYS A 189 -10.88 -8.71 11.61
N TRP A 190 -11.20 -8.13 12.78
CA TRP A 190 -10.19 -7.64 13.71
C TRP A 190 -9.39 -8.77 14.37
N ALA A 191 -9.99 -9.93 14.59
CA ALA A 191 -9.32 -11.13 15.08
C ALA A 191 -8.28 -11.64 14.06
N GLU A 192 -8.64 -11.71 12.78
CA GLU A 192 -7.67 -12.05 11.72
C GLU A 192 -6.57 -11.02 11.61
N CYS A 193 -6.91 -9.72 11.67
CA CYS A 193 -5.92 -8.65 11.70
C CYS A 193 -4.96 -8.78 12.89
N TYR A 194 -5.46 -9.16 14.08
CA TYR A 194 -4.62 -9.39 15.25
C TYR A 194 -3.66 -10.56 15.00
N ARG A 195 -4.18 -11.69 14.50
CA ARG A 195 -3.41 -12.90 14.20
C ARG A 195 -2.26 -12.67 13.24
N VAL A 196 -2.49 -11.95 12.13
CA VAL A 196 -1.47 -11.73 11.10
C VAL A 196 -0.46 -10.65 11.46
N LEU A 197 -0.77 -9.78 12.43
CA LEU A 197 0.13 -8.70 12.84
C LEU A 197 1.35 -9.25 13.57
N ALA A 198 2.54 -8.87 13.12
CA ALA A 198 3.78 -9.14 13.84
C ALA A 198 3.76 -8.53 15.26
N PRO A 199 4.47 -9.12 16.23
CA PRO A 199 4.63 -8.54 17.55
C PRO A 199 5.15 -7.10 17.48
N GLY A 200 4.44 -6.17 18.13
CA GLY A 200 4.74 -4.74 18.07
C GLY A 200 4.20 -4.01 16.83
N GLY A 201 3.61 -4.75 15.88
CA GLY A 201 2.91 -4.24 14.71
C GLY A 201 1.71 -3.37 15.07
N ARG A 202 1.21 -2.62 14.08
CA ARG A 202 0.16 -1.63 14.27
C ARG A 202 -0.97 -1.79 13.27
N LEU A 203 -2.19 -1.55 13.73
CA LEU A 203 -3.37 -1.41 12.88
C LEU A 203 -3.86 0.03 12.96
N ALA A 204 -4.01 0.66 11.81
CA ALA A 204 -4.54 2.00 11.62
C ALA A 204 -5.88 1.86 10.90
N CYS A 205 -6.99 1.95 11.64
CA CYS A 205 -8.32 1.97 11.06
C CYS A 205 -8.81 3.41 11.04
N ASN A 206 -9.00 3.97 9.85
CA ASN A 206 -9.64 5.24 9.61
C ASN A 206 -11.16 5.08 9.67
N VAL A 207 -11.81 5.71 10.64
CA VAL A 207 -13.25 5.57 10.86
C VAL A 207 -13.87 6.86 11.36
N GLY A 208 -14.97 7.25 10.72
CA GLY A 208 -15.88 8.29 11.21
C GLY A 208 -17.11 7.66 11.87
N ASP A 209 -17.76 8.40 12.76
CA ASP A 209 -19.01 7.93 13.35
C ASP A 209 -20.19 8.00 12.36
N VAL A 210 -21.14 7.08 12.51
CA VAL A 210 -22.28 6.98 11.60
C VAL A 210 -23.40 7.89 12.09
N LEU A 211 -23.66 8.96 11.33
CA LEU A 211 -24.77 9.88 11.60
C LEU A 211 -26.10 9.27 11.14
N ARG A 212 -27.05 9.12 12.06
CA ARG A 212 -28.43 8.72 11.77
C ARG A 212 -29.33 9.94 11.79
N SER A 213 -29.79 10.33 10.61
CA SER A 213 -30.77 11.41 10.47
C SER A 213 -32.13 10.99 11.02
N ARG A 214 -32.97 11.97 11.41
CA ARG A 214 -34.33 11.72 11.92
C ARG A 214 -35.17 10.85 10.99
N ARG A 215 -34.96 10.97 9.67
CA ARG A 215 -35.66 10.18 8.64
C ARG A 215 -35.25 8.71 8.61
N LYS A 216 -34.01 8.39 8.99
CA LYS A 216 -33.45 7.03 8.97
C LYS A 216 -33.40 6.37 10.34
N ALA A 217 -33.48 7.15 11.42
CA ALA A 217 -33.42 6.65 12.78
C ALA A 217 -34.76 6.03 13.22
N VAL A 218 -34.69 4.84 13.83
CA VAL A 218 -35.81 4.26 14.56
C VAL A 218 -36.16 5.20 15.73
N GLY A 219 -37.41 5.66 15.80
CA GLY A 219 -37.86 6.63 16.81
C GLY A 219 -37.73 8.11 16.42
N GLY A 220 -37.33 8.44 15.18
CA GLY A 220 -37.42 9.81 14.64
C GLY A 220 -36.44 10.83 15.22
N SER A 221 -35.49 10.39 16.06
CA SER A 221 -34.49 11.25 16.69
C SER A 221 -33.13 11.15 15.99
N HIS A 222 -32.48 12.30 15.80
CA HIS A 222 -31.12 12.34 15.29
C HIS A 222 -30.16 11.80 16.35
N HIS A 223 -29.31 10.85 15.97
CA HIS A 223 -28.30 10.29 16.86
C HIS A 223 -27.08 9.84 16.07
N VAL A 224 -26.02 9.51 16.81
CA VAL A 224 -24.73 9.07 16.27
C VAL A 224 -24.46 7.67 16.78
N LEU A 225 -24.10 6.75 15.89
CA LEU A 225 -23.50 5.49 16.29
C LEU A 225 -21.99 5.71 16.45
N PRO A 226 -21.44 5.56 17.67
CA PRO A 226 -20.06 5.92 17.99
C PRO A 226 -19.09 4.82 17.54
N LEU A 227 -19.10 4.54 16.23
CA LEU A 227 -18.37 3.42 15.63
C LEU A 227 -16.89 3.41 15.97
N HIS A 228 -16.24 4.58 16.05
CA HIS A 228 -14.84 4.62 16.44
C HIS A 228 -14.62 4.09 17.87
N ALA A 229 -15.51 4.41 18.81
CA ALA A 229 -15.41 4.03 20.21
C ALA A 229 -15.72 2.54 20.37
N ASP A 230 -16.74 2.04 19.69
CA ASP A 230 -17.09 0.61 19.71
C ASP A 230 -15.94 -0.24 19.17
N ILE A 231 -15.36 0.17 18.03
CA ILE A 231 -14.17 -0.47 17.45
C ILE A 231 -12.99 -0.42 18.42
N LEU A 232 -12.79 0.68 19.16
CA LEU A 232 -11.70 0.81 20.13
C LEU A 232 -11.89 -0.14 21.32
N VAL A 233 -13.09 -0.17 21.90
CA VAL A 233 -13.43 -0.97 23.08
C VAL A 233 -13.37 -2.45 22.76
N ARG A 234 -14.03 -2.89 21.68
CA ARG A 234 -14.08 -4.31 21.30
C ARG A 234 -12.70 -4.86 20.97
N SER A 235 -11.88 -4.10 20.26
CA SER A 235 -10.52 -4.57 19.95
C SER A 235 -9.61 -4.72 21.17
N ARG A 236 -9.87 -4.03 22.29
CA ARG A 236 -9.15 -4.31 23.53
C ARG A 236 -9.43 -5.72 24.06
N GLN A 237 -10.65 -6.23 23.85
CA GLN A 237 -11.03 -7.59 24.23
C GLN A 237 -10.30 -8.64 23.39
N LEU A 238 -9.93 -8.29 22.15
CA LEU A 238 -9.11 -9.12 21.25
C LEU A 238 -7.60 -9.07 21.55
N GLY A 239 -7.16 -8.28 22.54
CA GLY A 239 -5.75 -8.16 22.93
C GLY A 239 -5.02 -6.94 22.38
N PHE A 240 -5.67 -6.09 21.57
CA PHE A 240 -5.06 -4.86 21.11
C PHE A 240 -4.86 -3.85 22.24
N GLN A 241 -3.77 -3.08 22.14
CA GLN A 241 -3.55 -1.90 22.97
C GLN A 241 -4.01 -0.65 22.21
N ALA A 242 -4.98 0.06 22.80
CA ALA A 242 -5.39 1.37 22.34
C ALA A 242 -4.27 2.39 22.55
N LEU A 243 -4.05 3.24 21.55
CA LEU A 243 -3.09 4.36 21.60
C LEU A 243 -3.84 5.64 21.26
N ASN A 244 -3.23 6.79 21.56
CA ASN A 244 -3.82 8.08 21.18
C ASN A 244 -4.08 8.14 19.68
N GLY A 245 -5.33 8.44 19.34
CA GLY A 245 -5.80 8.55 17.97
C GLY A 245 -5.28 9.81 17.27
N ILE A 246 -5.21 9.74 15.95
CA ILE A 246 -5.05 10.94 15.11
C ILE A 246 -6.45 11.40 14.69
N MET A 247 -6.70 12.70 14.83
CA MET A 247 -7.96 13.32 14.43
C MET A 247 -7.80 13.88 13.00
N TRP A 248 -8.50 13.28 12.04
CA TRP A 248 -8.56 13.83 10.69
C TRP A 248 -9.72 14.81 10.57
N SER A 249 -9.41 16.12 10.57
CA SER A 249 -10.38 17.18 10.31
C SER A 249 -10.73 17.23 8.82
N LYS A 250 -11.77 16.50 8.45
CA LYS A 250 -12.26 16.41 7.08
C LYS A 250 -13.39 17.40 6.86
N LYS A 251 -13.26 18.25 5.83
CA LYS A 251 -14.36 19.10 5.37
C LYS A 251 -15.40 18.23 4.66
N THR A 252 -16.42 17.77 5.40
CA THR A 252 -17.55 17.03 4.83
C THR A 252 -18.49 17.95 4.04
N ASN A 253 -18.99 17.45 2.89
CA ASN A 253 -20.08 18.06 2.14
C ASN A 253 -21.39 17.85 2.90
N VAL A 254 -22.15 18.92 3.16
CA VAL A 254 -23.39 18.90 3.95
C VAL A 254 -24.59 19.17 3.03
N ALA A 255 -25.63 18.34 3.15
CA ALA A 255 -26.96 18.65 2.64
C ALA A 255 -27.80 19.25 3.78
N TYR A 256 -28.06 20.55 3.71
CA TYR A 256 -28.81 21.28 4.74
C TYR A 256 -30.31 21.01 4.64
N GLU A 257 -30.96 20.63 5.74
CA GLU A 257 -32.42 20.39 5.77
C GLU A 257 -33.25 21.66 5.55
N SER A 258 -32.65 22.86 5.74
CA SER A 258 -33.34 24.16 5.68
C SER A 258 -32.80 25.12 4.61
N GLY A 259 -32.02 24.63 3.63
CA GLY A 259 -31.44 25.47 2.59
C GLY A 259 -30.22 26.31 3.07
N GLY A 260 -29.05 25.97 2.54
CA GLY A 260 -27.90 26.86 2.34
C GLY A 260 -27.11 27.41 3.54
N ASN A 261 -27.63 27.47 4.77
CA ASN A 261 -27.06 28.33 5.81
C ASN A 261 -26.24 27.65 6.93
N GLY A 262 -25.55 26.54 6.68
CA GLY A 262 -24.51 26.08 7.60
C GLY A 262 -24.97 25.46 8.93
N ILE A 263 -26.28 25.45 9.22
CA ILE A 263 -26.84 25.00 10.49
C ILE A 263 -27.62 23.69 10.27
N LEU A 264 -27.30 22.66 11.05
CA LEU A 264 -28.07 21.42 11.12
C LEU A 264 -29.08 21.54 12.27
N GLY A 265 -30.34 21.83 11.96
CA GLY A 265 -31.40 22.10 12.95
C GLY A 265 -31.96 23.52 12.84
N LYS A 266 -32.80 23.93 13.80
CA LYS A 266 -33.39 25.28 13.81
C LYS A 266 -32.38 26.32 14.34
N PRO A 267 -32.09 27.41 13.60
CA PRO A 267 -31.19 28.46 14.08
C PRO A 267 -31.67 29.06 15.41
N GLY A 268 -30.74 29.25 16.35
CA GLY A 268 -31.03 29.92 17.64
C GLY A 268 -31.86 29.12 18.64
N GLN A 269 -32.06 27.81 18.43
CA GLN A 269 -32.77 26.93 19.37
C GLN A 269 -31.84 25.88 20.01
N PRO A 270 -32.09 25.46 21.26
CA PRO A 270 -31.43 24.30 21.85
C PRO A 270 -31.60 23.04 20.98
N ASN A 271 -30.64 22.11 21.04
CA ASN A 271 -30.59 20.87 20.25
C ASN A 271 -30.22 21.03 18.76
N GLY A 272 -29.46 22.08 18.42
CA GLY A 272 -28.74 22.14 17.14
C GLY A 272 -27.76 20.96 17.02
N VAL A 273 -27.71 20.35 15.83
CA VAL A 273 -26.81 19.22 15.54
C VAL A 273 -25.44 19.79 15.13
N ILE A 274 -24.38 19.29 15.77
CA ILE A 274 -23.01 19.65 15.42
C ILE A 274 -22.55 18.75 14.27
N LYS A 275 -21.89 19.34 13.27
CA LYS A 275 -21.31 18.61 12.15
C LYS A 275 -20.19 17.69 12.64
N SER A 276 -20.20 16.42 12.22
CA SER A 276 -19.09 15.51 12.47
C SER A 276 -17.95 15.77 11.47
N GLU A 277 -16.78 16.14 11.99
CA GLU A 277 -15.53 16.36 11.23
C GLU A 277 -14.39 15.46 11.71
N LEU A 278 -14.71 14.35 12.38
CA LEU A 278 -13.75 13.52 13.10
C LEU A 278 -13.64 12.13 12.47
N GLU A 279 -12.45 11.79 11.97
CA GLU A 279 -12.06 10.40 11.70
C GLU A 279 -10.84 10.04 12.57
N HIS A 280 -10.83 8.81 13.13
CA HIS A 280 -9.82 8.34 14.09
C HIS A 280 -8.88 7.31 13.46
N ILE A 281 -7.63 7.19 13.94
CA ILE A 281 -6.65 6.18 13.51
C ILE A 281 -5.86 5.67 14.72
N ARG A 282 -5.75 4.32 14.95
CA ARG A 282 -4.61 3.55 15.58
C ARG A 282 -4.96 2.43 16.61
N LYS A 283 -4.20 1.32 16.59
CA LYS A 283 -4.12 0.18 17.56
C LYS A 283 -2.74 -0.52 17.48
N ARG A 284 -2.25 -1.14 18.57
CA ARG A 284 -0.94 -1.85 18.64
C ARG A 284 -1.08 -3.30 19.10
N HIS A 285 -0.31 -4.20 18.50
CA HIS A 285 -0.16 -5.60 18.93
C HIS A 285 0.86 -5.70 20.09
N PRO A 286 0.56 -6.38 21.20
CA PRO A 286 1.48 -6.51 22.34
C PRO A 286 2.73 -7.35 22.01
N VAL A 287 3.76 -7.19 22.82
CA VAL A 287 4.99 -8.00 22.84
C VAL A 287 5.13 -8.55 24.27
N PRO A 288 5.52 -9.82 24.50
CA PRO A 288 5.85 -10.27 25.85
C PRO A 288 7.08 -9.49 26.35
N ILE A 289 6.90 -8.78 27.46
CA ILE A 289 7.96 -8.06 28.15
C ILE A 289 8.87 -9.11 28.79
N PHE A 290 9.99 -9.44 28.14
CA PHE A 290 11.14 -9.99 28.85
C PHE A 290 11.72 -8.88 29.72
N ARG A 291 11.41 -8.95 31.02
CA ARG A 291 12.09 -8.20 32.08
C ARG A 291 13.58 -8.51 32.00
N PHE A 292 14.40 -7.53 31.61
CA PHE A 292 15.73 -7.40 32.20
C PHE A 292 15.60 -6.52 33.44
N LEU A 293 15.41 -7.16 34.59
CA LEU A 293 15.97 -6.63 35.84
C LEU A 293 17.48 -6.76 35.72
N ARG A 294 18.22 -5.65 35.79
CA ARG A 294 19.47 -5.59 36.55
C ARG A 294 19.98 -4.16 36.71
N ALA A 295 20.26 -3.88 38.00
CA ALA A 295 20.99 -2.79 38.65
C ALA A 295 20.48 -1.37 38.43
#